data_AF-A0A7D5M5R0-F1
#
_entry.id   AF-A0A7D5M5R0-F1
#
_cell.length_a   1.000
_cell.length_b   1.000
_cell.length_c   1.000
_cell.angle_alpha   90.00
_cell.angle_beta   90.00
_cell.angle_gamma   90.00
#
_symmetry.space_group_name_H-M   'P 1'
#
loop_
_entity.id
_entity.type
_entity.pdbx_description
1 polymer ?
#
loop_
_entity_poly.entity_id
_entity_poly.type
_entity_poly.pdbx_seq_one_letter_code
_entity_poly.pdbx_strand_id
1 'polypeptide(L)'
;MTSILLLAIGIAVAVALVGSAAFQFLTPINDDVLSPLEKKCQQIANEGYKIHSLYPDSNPENLLEDDMKRLLYLDDLWIKDCVSVLTADSIFSIVNNVERDFFYGE
;
A
#
# COMPACT_ATOMS: atom_id res chain seq x y z
N MET A 1 -38.39 -12.73 -19.23
CA MET A 1 -38.14 -11.38 -18.68
C MET A 1 -37.22 -11.40 -17.44
N THR A 2 -37.30 -12.42 -16.58
CA THR A 2 -36.47 -12.58 -15.36
C THR A 2 -34.96 -12.59 -15.63
N SER A 3 -34.50 -13.20 -16.72
CA SER A 3 -33.08 -13.30 -17.06
C SER A 3 -32.42 -11.95 -17.41
N ILE A 4 -33.18 -11.02 -18.01
CA ILE A 4 -32.65 -9.69 -18.39
C ILE A 4 -32.52 -8.82 -17.14
N LEU A 5 -33.46 -8.96 -16.20
CA LEU A 5 -33.44 -8.23 -14.93
C LEU A 5 -32.23 -8.63 -14.07
N LEU A 6 -31.93 -9.92 -13.99
CA LEU A 6 -30.77 -10.43 -13.25
C LEU A 6 -29.44 -10.01 -13.89
N LEU A 7 -29.36 -10.00 -15.22
CA LEU A 7 -28.19 -9.52 -15.95
C LEU A 7 -27.94 -8.04 -15.67
N ALA A 8 -28.99 -7.21 -15.69
CA ALA A 8 -28.88 -5.78 -15.41
C ALA A 8 -28.40 -5.50 -13.97
N ILE A 9 -28.89 -6.27 -12.99
CA ILE A 9 -28.43 -6.17 -11.60
C ILE A 9 -26.95 -6.59 -11.49
N GLY A 10 -26.56 -7.70 -12.13
CA GLY A 10 -25.17 -8.16 -12.14
C GLY A 10 -24.21 -7.12 -12.72
N ILE A 11 -24.59 -6.49 -13.84
CA ILE A 11 -23.82 -5.40 -14.47
C ILE A 11 -23.75 -4.19 -13.54
N ALA A 12 -24.86 -3.78 -12.92
CA ALA A 12 -24.89 -2.64 -12.01
C ALA A 12 -23.97 -2.84 -10.80
N VAL A 13 -23.97 -4.04 -10.20
CA VAL A 13 -23.09 -4.39 -9.09
C VAL A 13 -21.62 -4.42 -9.52
N ALA A 14 -21.31 -5.02 -10.69
CA ALA A 14 -19.95 -5.04 -11.20
C ALA A 14 -19.42 -3.63 -11.50
N VAL A 15 -20.22 -2.77 -12.12
CA VAL A 15 -19.86 -1.37 -12.40
C VAL A 15 -19.69 -0.57 -11.12
N ALA A 16 -20.56 -0.78 -10.11
CA ALA A 16 -20.41 -0.14 -8.81
C ALA A 16 -19.11 -0.53 -8.11
N LEU A 17 -18.77 -1.82 -8.08
CA LEU A 17 -17.55 -2.33 -7.45
C LEU A 17 -16.28 -1.89 -8.19
N VAL A 18 -16.26 -1.98 -9.51
CA VAL A 18 -15.13 -1.52 -10.33
C VAL A 18 -14.97 0.00 -10.25
N GLY A 19 -16.09 0.73 -10.24
CA GLY A 19 -16.10 2.17 -9.99
C GLY A 19 -15.44 2.49 -8.65
N SER A 20 -15.93 1.89 -7.55
CA SER A 20 -15.36 2.11 -6.21
C SER A 20 -13.87 1.83 -6.12
N ALA A 21 -13.39 0.73 -6.71
CA ALA A 21 -11.96 0.39 -6.73
C ALA A 21 -11.14 1.38 -7.60
N ALA A 22 -11.65 1.78 -8.77
CA ALA A 22 -10.95 2.71 -9.65
C ALA A 22 -10.88 4.14 -9.08
N PHE A 23 -11.89 4.58 -8.32
CA PHE A 23 -11.87 5.91 -7.71
C PHE A 23 -10.86 6.02 -6.56
N GLN A 24 -10.53 4.93 -5.85
CA GLN A 24 -9.48 4.94 -4.84
C GLN A 24 -8.08 5.16 -5.44
N PHE A 25 -7.85 4.69 -6.68
CA PHE A 25 -6.61 4.95 -7.42
C PHE A 25 -6.54 6.36 -8.01
N LEU A 26 -7.69 6.96 -8.34
CA LEU A 26 -7.77 8.24 -9.07
C LEU A 26 -8.08 9.44 -8.17
N THR A 27 -8.46 9.24 -6.91
CA THR A 27 -8.47 10.34 -5.94
C THR A 27 -7.02 10.77 -5.74
N PRO A 28 -6.66 12.02 -6.10
CA PRO A 28 -5.40 12.56 -5.61
C PRO A 28 -5.48 12.44 -4.10
N ILE A 29 -4.52 11.72 -3.52
CA ILE A 29 -4.25 11.83 -2.09
C ILE A 29 -4.04 13.33 -1.94
N ASN A 30 -5.05 14.01 -1.37
CA ASN A 30 -4.89 15.38 -0.94
C ASN A 30 -3.54 15.42 -0.21
N ASP A 31 -2.87 16.55 -0.18
CA ASP A 31 -1.85 16.82 0.83
C ASP A 31 -2.51 16.87 2.24
N ASP A 32 -3.31 15.84 2.55
CA ASP A 32 -3.83 15.49 3.84
C ASP A 32 -2.57 15.30 4.65
N VAL A 33 -2.35 16.27 5.54
CA VAL A 33 -1.20 16.33 6.40
C VAL A 33 -1.21 15.03 7.18
N LEU A 34 -0.48 14.02 6.68
CA LEU A 34 -0.37 12.72 7.29
C LEU A 34 -0.19 12.93 8.78
N SER A 35 -0.97 12.22 9.58
CA SER A 35 -0.80 12.29 11.02
C SER A 35 0.67 11.96 11.36
N PRO A 36 1.19 12.44 12.50
CA PRO A 36 2.57 12.12 12.89
C PRO A 36 2.87 10.61 12.88
N LEU A 37 1.87 9.79 13.21
CA LEU A 37 1.97 8.33 13.14
C LEU A 37 2.05 7.83 11.70
N GLU A 38 1.17 8.29 10.81
CA GLU A 38 1.20 7.87 9.40
C GLU A 38 2.49 8.32 8.71
N LYS A 39 3.03 9.51 9.02
CA LYS A 39 4.35 9.97 8.54
C LYS A 39 5.47 9.03 8.97
N LYS A 40 5.49 8.64 10.25
CA LYS A 40 6.46 7.67 10.77
C LYS A 40 6.34 6.34 10.04
N CYS A 41 5.13 5.87 9.81
CA CYS A 41 4.87 4.62 9.10
C CYS A 41 5.26 4.70 7.62
N GLN A 42 5.01 5.82 6.94
CA GLN A 42 5.50 6.03 5.58
C GLN A 42 7.03 6.05 5.51
N GLN A 43 7.72 6.61 6.50
CA GLN A 43 9.19 6.52 6.57
C GLN A 43 9.69 5.09 6.73
N ILE A 44 9.06 4.29 7.61
CA ILE A 44 9.39 2.87 7.78
C ILE A 44 9.19 2.11 6.46
N ALA A 45 8.05 2.31 5.80
CA ALA A 45 7.74 1.69 4.52
C ALA A 45 8.73 2.10 3.42
N ASN A 46 9.09 3.38 3.33
CA ASN A 46 10.08 3.89 2.38
C ASN A 46 11.46 3.25 2.59
N GLU A 47 11.90 3.08 3.83
CA GLU A 47 13.17 2.40 4.12
C GLU A 47 13.14 0.92 3.73
N GLY A 48 12.05 0.21 4.04
CA GLY A 48 11.88 -1.19 3.65
C GLY A 48 11.86 -1.35 2.13
N TYR A 49 11.11 -0.49 1.44
CA TYR A 49 11.03 -0.49 -0.02
C TYR A 49 12.38 -0.19 -0.67
N LYS A 50 13.17 0.73 -0.10
CA LYS A 50 14.53 1.01 -0.58
C LYS A 50 15.41 -0.23 -0.57
N ILE A 51 15.32 -1.07 0.48
CA ILE A 51 16.06 -2.34 0.53
C ILE A 51 15.57 -3.27 -0.59
N HIS A 52 14.25 -3.42 -0.79
CA HIS A 52 13.72 -4.20 -1.92
C HIS A 52 14.21 -3.69 -3.29
N SER A 53 14.31 -2.38 -3.47
CA SER A 53 14.80 -1.80 -4.72
C SER A 53 16.28 -2.08 -5.02
N LEU A 54 17.10 -2.34 -3.99
CA LEU A 54 18.49 -2.73 -4.16
C LEU A 54 18.64 -4.19 -4.61
N TYR A 55 17.62 -5.02 -4.37
CA TYR A 55 17.65 -6.45 -4.57
C TYR A 55 16.40 -6.95 -5.33
N PRO A 56 16.10 -6.43 -6.53
CA PRO A 56 14.82 -6.67 -7.21
C PRO A 56 14.57 -8.14 -7.55
N ASP A 57 15.64 -8.90 -7.79
CA ASP A 57 15.57 -10.32 -8.19
C ASP A 57 16.08 -11.27 -7.10
N SER A 58 16.37 -10.76 -5.90
CA SER A 58 16.94 -11.59 -4.83
C SER A 58 15.84 -12.18 -3.96
N ASN A 59 15.96 -13.46 -3.65
CA ASN A 59 15.22 -14.02 -2.51
C ASN A 59 15.68 -13.31 -1.23
N PRO A 60 14.80 -13.10 -0.24
CA PRO A 60 15.14 -12.47 1.04
C PRO A 60 16.34 -13.14 1.75
N GLU A 61 16.54 -14.44 1.52
CA GLU A 61 17.65 -15.23 2.06
C GLU A 61 19.02 -14.91 1.43
N ASN A 62 19.02 -14.22 0.28
CA ASN A 62 20.23 -13.82 -0.44
C ASN A 62 20.64 -12.36 -0.15
N LEU A 63 19.94 -11.67 0.75
CA LEU A 63 20.29 -10.33 1.19
C LEU A 63 21.64 -10.34 1.93
N LEU A 64 22.39 -9.23 1.84
CA LEU A 64 23.51 -9.02 2.75
C LEU A 64 23.01 -9.07 4.20
N GLU A 65 23.81 -9.65 5.10
CA GLU A 65 23.38 -9.91 6.49
C GLU A 65 22.89 -8.65 7.21
N ASP A 66 23.54 -7.51 6.96
CA ASP A 66 23.16 -6.22 7.54
C ASP A 66 21.81 -5.71 7.00
N ASP A 67 21.56 -5.86 5.70
CA ASP A 67 20.29 -5.49 5.08
C ASP A 67 19.16 -6.41 5.52
N MET A 68 19.42 -7.71 5.68
CA MET A 68 18.46 -8.67 6.24
C MET A 68 18.08 -8.29 7.68
N LYS A 69 19.07 -8.01 8.54
CA LYS A 69 18.82 -7.55 9.91
C LYS A 69 18.02 -6.25 9.93
N ARG A 70 18.33 -5.33 9.01
CA ARG A 70 17.60 -4.06 8.88
C ARG A 70 16.17 -4.28 8.45
N LEU A 71 15.91 -5.15 7.47
CA LEU A 71 14.57 -5.47 7.00
C LEU A 71 13.72 -6.10 8.11
N LEU A 72 14.28 -7.08 8.84
CA LEU A 72 13.59 -7.71 9.98
C LEU A 72 13.23 -6.69 11.08
N TYR A 73 14.11 -5.72 11.34
CA TYR A 73 13.83 -4.64 12.28
C TYR A 73 12.71 -3.73 11.78
N LEU A 74 12.71 -3.38 10.50
CA LEU A 74 11.67 -2.55 9.89
C LEU A 74 10.32 -3.28 9.88
N ASP A 75 10.30 -4.58 9.60
CA ASP A 75 9.09 -5.41 9.66
C ASP A 75 8.49 -5.46 11.07
N ASP A 76 9.34 -5.59 12.10
CA ASP A 76 8.88 -5.59 13.49
C ASP A 76 8.23 -4.24 13.86
N LEU A 77 8.86 -3.13 13.47
CA LEU A 77 8.29 -1.79 13.65
C LEU A 77 7.01 -1.60 12.84
N TRP A 78 6.98 -2.05 11.59
CA TRP A 78 5.81 -1.92 10.72
C TRP A 78 4.61 -2.66 11.33
N ILE A 79 4.79 -3.89 11.78
CA ILE A 79 3.71 -4.68 12.38
C ILE A 79 3.25 -4.05 13.70
N LYS A 80 4.19 -3.73 14.60
CA LYS A 80 3.86 -3.25 15.95
C LYS A 80 3.34 -1.82 15.96
N ASP A 81 4.00 -0.91 15.27
CA ASP A 81 3.72 0.52 15.38
C ASP A 81 2.70 1.01 14.34
N CYS A 82 2.58 0.31 13.21
CA CYS A 82 1.74 0.75 12.09
C CYS A 82 0.50 -0.15 11.92
N VAL A 83 0.69 -1.41 11.54
CA VAL A 83 -0.43 -2.33 11.19
C VAL A 83 -1.33 -2.59 12.40
N SER A 84 -0.78 -2.63 13.62
CA SER A 84 -1.59 -2.88 14.82
C SER A 84 -2.45 -1.69 15.27
N VAL A 85 -2.19 -0.48 14.75
CA VAL A 85 -2.79 0.78 15.23
C VAL A 85 -3.59 1.51 14.15
N LEU A 86 -3.09 1.52 12.91
CA LEU A 86 -3.70 2.25 11.80
C LEU A 86 -4.89 1.48 11.21
N THR A 87 -5.79 2.21 10.56
CA THR A 87 -6.86 1.61 9.76
C THR A 87 -6.27 0.98 8.50
N ALA A 88 -7.00 0.03 7.92
CA ALA A 88 -6.61 -0.57 6.64
C ALA A 88 -6.47 0.49 5.54
N ASP A 89 -7.37 1.48 5.49
CA ASP A 89 -7.32 2.56 4.50
C ASP A 89 -6.05 3.41 4.62
N SER A 90 -5.63 3.76 5.85
CA SER A 90 -4.36 4.47 6.07
C SER A 90 -3.16 3.63 5.65
N ILE A 91 -3.17 2.31 5.95
CA ILE A 91 -2.10 1.40 5.53
C ILE A 91 -2.00 1.33 4.00
N PHE A 92 -3.13 1.14 3.30
CA PHE A 92 -3.14 1.12 1.83
C PHE A 92 -2.71 2.46 1.23
N SER A 93 -3.13 3.58 1.82
CA SER A 93 -2.68 4.91 1.39
C SER A 93 -1.16 5.06 1.53
N ILE A 94 -0.58 4.60 2.64
CA ILE A 94 0.88 4.67 2.86
C ILE A 94 1.62 3.81 1.83
N VAL A 95 1.18 2.57 1.61
CA VAL A 95 1.82 1.66 0.65
C VAL A 95 1.74 2.24 -0.77
N ASN A 96 0.58 2.75 -1.17
CA ASN A 96 0.39 3.38 -2.48
C ASN A 96 1.26 4.64 -2.64
N ASN A 97 1.40 5.45 -1.58
CA ASN A 97 2.31 6.60 -1.58
C ASN A 97 3.76 6.15 -1.81
N VAL A 98 4.26 5.20 -1.02
CA VAL A 98 5.64 4.69 -1.15
C VAL A 98 5.93 4.18 -2.56
N GLU A 99 4.99 3.41 -3.13
CA GLU A 99 5.11 2.89 -4.49
C GLU A 99 5.14 4.02 -5.51
N ARG A 100 4.23 5.00 -5.40
CA ARG A 100 4.17 6.15 -6.30
C ARG A 100 5.41 7.03 -6.20
N ASP A 101 5.84 7.39 -5.00
CA ASP A 101 7.03 8.21 -4.75
C ASP A 101 8.27 7.54 -5.37
N PHE A 102 8.36 6.21 -5.29
CA PHE A 102 9.45 5.45 -5.91
C PHE A 102 9.41 5.46 -7.44
N PHE A 103 8.25 5.21 -8.07
CA PHE A 103 8.15 5.11 -9.53
C PHE A 103 8.12 6.46 -10.24
N TYR A 104 7.55 7.49 -9.59
CA TYR A 104 7.23 8.77 -10.21
C TYR A 104 8.00 9.96 -9.60
N GLY A 105 8.70 9.76 -8.47
CA GLY A 105 9.50 10.80 -7.82
C GLY A 105 8.67 11.92 -7.20
N GLU A 106 7.41 11.62 -6.88
CA GLU A 106 6.48 12.51 -6.16
C GLU A 106 6.70 12.47 -4.65
#